data_AF-A0A5B9P4Y0-F1
#
_entry.id   AF-A0A5B9P4Y0-F1
#
_cell.length_a   1.000
_cell.length_b   1.000
_cell.length_c   1.000
_cell.angle_alpha   90.00
_cell.angle_beta   90.00
_cell.angle_gamma   90.00
#
_symmetry.space_group_name_H-M   'P 1'
#
loop_
_entity.id
_entity.type
_entity.pdbx_description
1 polymer ?
#
loop_
_entity_poly.entity_id
_entity_poly.type
_entity_poly.pdbx_seq_one_letter_code
_entity_poly.pdbx_strand_id
1 'polypeptide(L)' 'MITYIIAILSVAILIAELRLGIVVVGLNGENMVIERSKKPGPYWAIMAMHTVIAIGVPTLAHLSGL' A
#
# COMPACT_ATOMS: atom_id res chain seq x y z
N MET A 1 4.84 18.07 8.20
CA MET A 1 3.58 18.30 7.43
C MET A 1 3.45 17.40 6.22
N ILE A 2 4.44 17.36 5.31
CA ILE A 2 4.42 16.48 4.12
C ILE A 2 4.30 14.99 4.49
N THR A 3 5.01 14.53 5.53
CA THR A 3 4.97 13.13 6.02
C THR A 3 3.55 12.69 6.40
N TYR A 4 2.77 13.56 7.06
CA TYR A 4 1.39 13.27 7.42
C TYR A 4 0.47 13.19 6.20
N ILE A 5 0.69 14.03 5.19
CA ILE A 5 -0.07 14.00 3.93
C ILE A 5 0.18 12.68 3.20
N ILE A 6 1.45 12.26 3.10
CA ILE A 6 1.84 10.98 2.48
C ILE A 6 1.25 9.80 3.26
N ALA A 7 1.28 9.84 4.59
CA ALA A 7 0.70 8.79 5.43
C ALA A 7 -0.82 8.67 5.20
N ILE A 8 -1.55 9.79 5.20
CA ILE A 8 -3.00 9.81 4.96
C ILE A 8 -3.33 9.27 3.56
N LEU A 9 -2.60 9.71 2.53
CA LEU A 9 -2.77 9.21 1.16
C LEU A 9 -2.51 7.70 1.07
N SER A 10 -1.45 7.22 1.71
CA SER A 10 -1.09 5.79 1.71
C SER A 10 -2.18 4.94 2.38
N VAL A 11 -2.76 5.42 3.49
CA VAL A 11 -3.88 4.75 4.17
C VAL A 11 -5.14 4.77 3.29
N ALA A 12 -5.45 5.88 2.61
CA ALA A 12 -6.57 5.96 1.70
C ALA A 12 -6.45 4.97 0.53
N ILE A 13 -5.24 4.82 -0.02
CA ILE A 13 -4.94 3.84 -1.07
C ILE A 13 -5.16 2.41 -0.56
N LEU A 14 -4.66 2.07 0.64
CA LEU A 14 -4.88 0.74 1.24
C LEU A 14 -6.37 0.43 1.45
N ILE A 15 -7.14 1.41 1.90
CA ILE A 15 -8.59 1.25 2.07
C ILE A 15 -9.25 1.00 0.70
N ALA A 16 -8.81 1.71 -0.34
CA ALA A 16 -9.30 1.50 -1.70
C ALA A 16 -8.95 0.10 -2.23
N GLU A 17 -7.71 -0.37 -2.05
CA GLU A 17 -7.27 -1.72 -2.45
C GLU A 17 -8.03 -2.84 -1.72
N LEU A 18 -8.34 -2.63 -0.43
CA LEU A 18 -9.17 -3.54 0.36
C LEU A 18 -10.63 -3.59 -0.10
N ARG A 19 -11.19 -2.42 -0.46
CA ARG A 19 -12.59 -2.28 -0.91
C ARG A 19 -12.80 -2.80 -2.32
N LEU A 20 -11.90 -2.47 -3.23
CA LEU A 20 -11.96 -2.88 -4.64
C LEU A 20 -11.52 -4.33 -4.81
N GLY A 21 -10.77 -4.88 -3.85
CA GLY A 21 -10.23 -6.24 -3.95
C GLY A 21 -9.16 -6.35 -5.05
N ILE A 22 -8.50 -5.25 -5.38
CA ILE A 22 -7.41 -5.18 -6.36
C ILE A 22 -6.17 -4.56 -5.70
N VAL A 23 -5.00 -5.04 -6.09
CA VAL A 23 -3.70 -4.47 -5.70
C VAL A 23 -2.89 -4.22 -6.96
N VAL A 24 -2.26 -3.06 -7.04
CA VAL A 24 -1.44 -2.69 -8.19
C VAL A 24 0.03 -2.99 -7.88
N VAL A 25 0.63 -3.85 -8.70
CA VAL A 25 1.99 -4.34 -8.50
C VAL A 25 2.81 -4.01 -9.73
N GLY A 26 3.22 -2.75 -9.86
CA GLY A 26 3.99 -2.33 -11.03
C GLY A 26 4.46 -0.88 -10.93
N LEU A 27 5.74 -0.67 -11.22
CA LEU A 27 6.33 0.63 -11.51
C LEU A 27 6.59 0.66 -13.01
N ASN A 28 5.91 1.58 -13.73
CA ASN A 28 6.00 1.81 -15.18
C ASN A 28 5.34 0.77 -16.11
N GLY A 29 4.05 0.97 -16.42
CA GLY A 29 3.44 0.52 -17.68
C GLY A 29 3.10 -0.98 -17.80
N GLU A 30 3.78 -1.84 -17.06
CA GLU A 30 3.36 -3.24 -16.87
C GLU A 30 2.31 -3.28 -15.74
N ASN A 31 1.04 -3.09 -16.12
CA ASN A 31 -0.08 -3.13 -15.18
C ASN A 31 -0.30 -4.58 -14.68
N MET A 32 0.47 -5.01 -13.69
CA MET A 32 0.17 -6.25 -12.97
C MET A 32 -0.82 -5.94 -11.84
N VAL A 33 -2.10 -5.79 -12.21
CA VAL A 33 -3.20 -5.70 -11.25
C VAL A 33 -3.51 -7.11 -10.75
N ILE A 34 -3.39 -7.32 -9.44
CA ILE A 34 -3.75 -8.57 -8.78
C ILE A 34 -5.13 -8.44 -8.17
N GLU A 35 -6.07 -9.25 -8.66
CA GLU A 35 -7.41 -9.36 -8.11
C GLU A 35 -7.46 -10.42 -7.00
N ARG A 36 -8.09 -10.08 -5.86
CA ARG A 36 -8.30 -10.98 -4.72
C ARG A 36 -9.05 -12.25 -5.13
N SER A 37 -10.01 -12.14 -6.04
CA SER A 37 -10.84 -13.25 -6.52
C SER A 37 -10.04 -14.29 -7.33
N LYS A 38 -9.03 -13.85 -8.08
CA LYS A 38 -8.21 -14.72 -8.94
C LYS A 38 -7.00 -15.30 -8.22
N LYS A 39 -6.34 -14.48 -7.40
CA LYS A 39 -5.08 -14.83 -6.72
C LYS A 39 -5.09 -14.33 -5.27
N PRO A 40 -5.87 -14.97 -4.36
CA PRO A 40 -6.03 -14.48 -2.99
C PRO A 40 -4.71 -14.50 -2.19
N GLY A 41 -3.87 -15.52 -2.35
CA GLY A 41 -2.57 -15.59 -1.66
C GLY A 41 -1.64 -14.43 -2.04
N PRO A 42 -1.30 -14.26 -3.33
CA PRO A 42 -0.48 -13.14 -3.80
C PRO A 42 -1.08 -11.77 -3.45
N TYR A 43 -2.41 -11.63 -3.53
CA TYR A 43 -3.10 -10.41 -3.12
C TYR A 43 -2.78 -10.05 -1.66
N TRP A 44 -2.95 -11.00 -0.72
CA TRP A 44 -2.71 -10.74 0.70
C TRP A 44 -1.23 -10.48 1.02
N ALA A 45 -0.31 -11.15 0.32
CA ALA A 45 1.12 -10.91 0.50
C ALA A 45 1.50 -9.46 0.14
N ILE A 46 0.96 -8.93 -0.95
CA ILE A 46 1.28 -7.58 -1.39
C ILE A 46 0.51 -6.53 -0.58
N MET A 47 -0.75 -6.80 -0.21
CA MET A 47 -1.46 -5.97 0.76
C MET A 47 -0.67 -5.81 2.08
N ALA A 48 -0.05 -6.89 2.56
CA ALA A 48 0.79 -6.84 3.76
C ALA A 48 2.02 -5.96 3.53
N MET A 49 2.71 -6.09 2.38
CA MET A 49 3.81 -5.19 2.02
C MET A 49 3.38 -3.72 1.92
N HIS A 50 2.29 -3.42 1.23
CA HIS A 50 1.75 -2.07 1.12
C HIS A 50 1.41 -1.50 2.51
N THR A 51 0.87 -2.32 3.40
CA THR A 51 0.60 -1.93 4.81
C THR A 51 1.88 -1.58 5.56
N VAL A 52 2.91 -2.42 5.44
CA VAL A 52 4.22 -2.18 6.07
C VAL A 52 4.85 -0.91 5.51
N ILE A 53 4.75 -0.64 4.22
CA ILE A 53 5.30 0.59 3.63
C ILE A 53 4.50 1.82 4.08
N ALA A 54 3.17 1.77 3.96
CA ALA A 54 2.28 2.88 4.29
C ALA A 54 2.33 3.29 5.77
N ILE A 55 2.51 2.33 6.68
CA ILE A 55 2.54 2.59 8.13
C ILE A 55 3.98 2.62 8.65
N GLY A 56 4.80 1.65 8.24
CA GLY A 56 6.17 1.49 8.71
C GLY A 56 7.07 2.65 8.29
N VAL A 57 7.01 3.10 7.03
CA VAL A 57 7.88 4.20 6.57
C VAL A 57 7.58 5.51 7.31
N PRO A 58 6.32 5.98 7.44
CA PRO A 58 6.03 7.18 8.24
C PRO A 58 6.36 7.02 9.72
N THR A 59 6.15 5.82 10.30
CA THR A 59 6.49 5.55 11.71
C THR A 59 7.99 5.64 11.94
N LEU A 60 8.79 5.03 11.08
CA LEU A 60 10.26 5.11 11.14
C LEU A 60 10.76 6.54 10.92
N ALA A 61 10.18 7.27 9.95
CA ALA A 61 10.50 8.67 9.73
C ALA A 61 10.25 9.51 11.00
N HIS A 62 9.07 9.35 11.60
CA HIS A 62 8.73 10.07 12.84
C HIS A 62 9.67 9.72 14.00
N LEU A 63 9.99 8.44 14.19
CA LEU A 63 10.93 7.99 15.23
C LEU A 63 12.38 8.47 14.99
N SER A 64 12.76 8.66 13.73
CA SER A 64 14.08 9.19 13.36
C SER A 64 14.21 10.72 13.51
N GLY A 65 13.13 11.42 13.88
CA GLY A 65 13.11 12.88 14.02
C GLY A 65 12.93 13.64 12.70
N LEU A 66 12.43 12.97 11.65
CA LEU A 66 12.09 13.54 10.34
C LEU A 66 10.61 13.94 10.22
#